data_AF-A0A143PVZ2-F1
#
_entry.id   AF-A0A143PVZ2-F1
#
_cell.length_a   1.000
_cell.length_b   1.000
_cell.length_c   1.000
_cell.angle_alpha   90.00
_cell.angle_beta   90.00
_cell.angle_gamma   90.00
#
_symmetry.space_group_name_H-M   'P 1'
#
loop_
_entity.id
_entity.type
_entity.pdbx_description
1 polymer ?
#
loop_
_entity_poly.entity_id
_entity_poly.type
_entity_poly.pdbx_seq_one_letter_code
_entity_poly.pdbx_strand_id
1 'polypeptide(L)' 'MSSVQNGGISRIRPRRPAELIAENIPNAASMCYDSGARQLVIPMNANNAIALLKIE' A
#
# COMPACT_ATOMS: atom_id res chain seq x y z
N MET A 1 -18.53 -0.22 3.24
CA MET A 1 -18.30 -1.09 2.07
C MET A 1 -17.05 -0.56 1.37
N SER A 2 -16.01 -1.36 1.16
CA SER A 2 -14.76 -0.95 0.50
C SER A 2 -14.77 -1.42 -0.95
N SER A 3 -14.29 -0.59 -1.89
CA SER A 3 -14.06 -1.00 -3.28
C SER A 3 -12.85 -1.95 -3.41
N VAL A 4 -11.94 -1.91 -2.44
CA VAL A 4 -10.77 -2.79 -2.37
C VAL A 4 -11.11 -4.03 -1.55
N GLN A 5 -11.24 -5.17 -2.21
CA GLN A 5 -11.53 -6.46 -1.57
C GLN A 5 -10.26 -7.23 -1.20
N ASN A 6 -9.35 -7.48 -2.16
CA ASN A 6 -8.10 -8.22 -1.91
C ASN A 6 -6.88 -7.30 -1.74
N GLY A 7 -6.77 -6.27 -2.59
CA GLY A 7 -5.77 -5.20 -2.53
C GLY A 7 -4.31 -5.62 -2.73
N GLY A 8 -3.58 -4.81 -3.48
CA GLY A 8 -2.14 -4.95 -3.68
C GLY A 8 -1.51 -3.60 -4.02
N ILE A 9 -0.19 -3.51 -3.88
CA ILE A 9 0.58 -2.30 -4.17
C ILE A 9 1.58 -2.64 -5.26
N SER A 10 1.48 -1.92 -6.38
CA SER A 10 2.42 -2.04 -7.49
C SER A 10 3.32 -0.81 -7.59
N ARG A 11 4.62 -1.04 -7.73
CA ARG A 11 5.63 -0.02 -7.99
C ARG A 11 5.77 0.17 -9.50
N ILE A 12 5.59 1.41 -9.95
CA ILE A 12 5.74 1.80 -11.35
C ILE A 12 6.98 2.70 -11.46
N ARG A 13 7.88 2.38 -12.39
CA ARG A 13 9.06 3.20 -12.70
C ARG A 13 9.07 3.50 -14.20
N PRO A 14 9.57 4.67 -14.64
CA PRO A 14 9.64 5.00 -16.06
C PRO A 14 10.35 3.90 -16.87
N ARG A 15 9.73 3.49 -18.00
CA ARG A 15 10.25 2.46 -18.92
C ARG A 15 10.45 1.08 -18.28
N ARG A 16 9.81 0.78 -17.16
CA ARG A 16 9.81 -0.55 -16.55
C ARG A 16 8.37 -1.06 -16.39
N PRO A 17 8.12 -2.37 -16.52
CA PRO A 17 6.84 -2.96 -16.14
C PRO A 17 6.50 -2.62 -14.69
N ALA A 18 5.20 -2.55 -14.38
CA ALA A 18 4.74 -2.45 -13.01
C ALA A 18 5.13 -3.72 -12.24
N GLU A 19 5.61 -3.56 -11.01
CA GLU A 19 6.07 -4.64 -10.15
C GLU A 19 5.17 -4.71 -8.92
N LEU A 20 4.55 -5.86 -8.65
CA LEU A 20 3.78 -6.06 -7.42
C LEU A 20 4.75 -6.18 -6.24
N ILE A 21 4.69 -5.23 -5.31
CA ILE A 21 5.60 -5.14 -4.15
C ILE A 21 4.91 -5.49 -2.82
N ALA A 22 3.58 -5.57 -2.81
CA ALA A 22 2.82 -6.13 -1.70
C ALA A 22 1.44 -6.61 -2.18
N GLU A 23 0.93 -7.64 -1.51
CA GLU A 23 -0.37 -8.25 -1.76
C GLU A 23 -1.09 -8.52 -0.43
N ASN A 24 -2.36 -8.92 -0.50
CA ASN A 24 -3.20 -9.20 0.67
C ASN A 24 -3.40 -7.96 1.57
N ILE A 25 -3.69 -6.81 0.97
CA ILE A 25 -4.01 -5.55 1.67
C ILE A 25 -5.50 -5.21 1.47
N PRO A 26 -6.42 -5.97 2.07
CA PRO A 26 -7.86 -5.80 1.87
C PRO A 26 -8.34 -4.52 2.55
N ASN A 27 -9.39 -3.87 2.03
CA ASN A 27 -9.98 -2.70 2.67
C ASN A 27 -9.03 -1.51 2.91
N ALA A 28 -7.96 -1.39 2.11
CA ALA A 28 -7.11 -0.19 2.12
C ALA A 28 -7.96 1.06 1.87
N ALA A 29 -7.78 2.09 2.71
CA ALA A 29 -8.55 3.34 2.62
C ALA A 29 -7.82 4.39 1.79
N SER A 30 -6.53 4.59 2.07
CA SER A 30 -5.65 5.55 1.40
C SER A 30 -4.20 5.10 1.57
N MET A 31 -3.25 5.93 1.10
CA MET A 31 -1.82 5.67 1.25
C MET A 31 -1.07 7.00 1.30
N CYS A 32 -0.05 7.09 2.16
CA CYS A 32 0.94 8.17 2.14
C CYS A 32 2.36 7.61 2.27
N TYR A 33 3.36 8.44 1.97
CA TYR A 33 4.77 8.10 2.06
C TYR A 33 5.40 8.79 3.28
N ASP A 34 6.03 8.00 4.14
CA ASP A 34 6.88 8.47 5.22
C ASP A 34 8.34 8.42 4.78
N SER A 35 8.91 9.59 4.50
CA SER A 35 10.29 9.75 4.04
C SER A 35 11.33 9.52 5.13
N GLY A 36 10.98 9.75 6.40
CA GLY A 36 11.89 9.53 7.53
C GLY A 36 12.14 8.05 7.78
N ALA A 37 11.10 7.22 7.64
CA ALA A 37 11.20 5.78 7.80
C ALA A 37 11.34 5.00 6.47
N ARG A 38 11.28 5.68 5.31
CA ARG A 38 11.29 5.09 3.97
C ARG A 38 10.25 3.97 3.83
N GLN A 39 8.99 4.30 4.12
CA GLN A 39 7.89 3.34 4.11
C GLN A 39 6.59 3.96 3.61
N LEU A 40 5.71 3.13 3.06
CA LEU A 40 4.33 3.47 2.80
C LEU A 40 3.51 3.22 4.06
N VAL A 41 2.67 4.19 4.40
CA VAL A 41 1.70 4.11 5.49
C VAL A 41 0.32 3.98 4.87
N ILE A 42 -0.37 2.89 5.19
CA ILE A 42 -1.64 2.52 4.56
C ILE A 42 -2.71 2.42 5.67
N PRO A 43 -3.53 3.46 5.85
CA PRO A 43 -4.70 3.37 6.70
C PRO A 43 -5.69 2.33 6.16
N MET A 44 -6.19 1.49 7.05
CA MET A 44 -7.13 0.42 6.73
C MET A 44 -8.52 0.80 7.23
N ASN A 45 -9.56 0.63 6.40
CA ASN A 45 -10.94 0.83 6.85
C ASN A 45 -11.35 -0.18 7.94
N ALA A 46 -10.68 -1.34 7.98
CA ALA A 46 -10.89 -2.35 9.00
C ALA A 46 -10.19 -1.98 10.31
N ASN A 47 -10.94 -2.02 11.42
CA ASN A 47 -10.42 -1.98 12.79
C ASN A 47 -9.51 -0.80 13.14
N ASN A 48 -9.58 0.33 12.42
CA ASN A 48 -8.67 1.47 12.57
C ASN A 48 -7.18 1.08 12.50
N ALA A 49 -6.85 0.04 11.73
CA ALA A 49 -5.49 -0.47 11.63
C ALA A 49 -4.65 0.33 10.62
N ILE A 50 -3.32 0.22 10.76
CA ILE A 50 -2.34 0.78 9.83
C ILE A 50 -1.41 -0.35 9.38
N ALA A 51 -1.29 -0.53 8.06
CA ALA A 51 -0.26 -1.36 7.47
C ALA A 51 0.96 -0.49 7.09
N LEU A 52 2.15 -1.02 7.34
CA LEU A 52 3.43 -0.37 7.04
C LEU A 52 4.20 -1.23 6.05
N LEU A 53 4.53 -0.67 4.88
CA LEU A 53 5.33 -1.34 3.86
C LEU A 53 6.65 -0.59 3.68
N LYS A 54 7.77 -1.22 4.08
CA LYS A 54 9.10 -0.68 3.81
C LYS A 54 9.37 -0.64 2.31
N ILE A 55 9.94 0.47 1.83
CA ILE A 55 10.36 0.63 0.45
C ILE A 55 11.83 1.06 0.40
N GLU A 56 12.65 0.16 -0.15
CA GLU A 56 14.08 0.36 -0.38
C GLU A 56 14.33 1.24 -1.62
#